data_AF-A0A7W9V0Z2-F1
#
_entry.id   AF-A0A7W9V0Z2-F1
#
_cell.length_a   1.000
_cell.length_b   1.000
_cell.length_c   1.000
_cell.angle_alpha   90.00
_cell.angle_beta   90.00
_cell.angle_gamma   90.00
#
_symmetry.space_group_name_H-M   'P 1'
#
loop_
_entity.id
_entity.type
_entity.pdbx_description
1 polymer ?
#
loop_
_entity_poly.entity_id
_entity_poly.type
_entity_poly.pdbx_seq_one_letter_code
_entity_poly.pdbx_strand_id
1 'polypeptide(L)'
;MTSTPATTQHLRDLARLRRVRDRIDQEYAQPLDVEALARGANMSAGHLSRQFRLAYGESPYGYLMTRRIERAMALLRRGDLSVTEVCFAVGCASLGTFSTRFSELLGVPPSVYRRQAARATAGMPPCVAKQVTRPIRNREARTTNP
;
A
#
# COMPACT_ATOMS: atom_id res chain seq x y z
N MET A 1 38.37 -16.14 8.42
CA MET A 1 37.59 -16.12 7.16
C MET A 1 36.31 -16.96 7.32
N THR A 2 35.26 -16.45 7.99
CA THR A 2 34.04 -17.23 8.30
C THR A 2 32.72 -16.53 7.96
N SER A 3 32.74 -15.41 7.22
CA SER A 3 31.54 -14.57 7.02
C SER A 3 30.62 -14.99 5.85
N THR A 4 31.10 -15.81 4.91
CA THR A 4 30.41 -16.18 3.65
C THR A 4 29.03 -16.85 3.82
N PRO A 5 28.81 -17.80 4.76
CA PRO A 5 27.51 -18.45 4.90
C PRO A 5 26.44 -17.50 5.48
N ALA A 6 26.82 -16.62 6.41
CA ALA A 6 25.91 -15.66 7.03
C ALA A 6 25.42 -14.59 6.03
N THR A 7 26.31 -14.07 5.18
CA THR A 7 25.94 -13.12 4.11
C THR A 7 25.00 -13.77 3.11
N THR A 8 25.26 -15.02 2.71
CA THR A 8 24.40 -15.74 1.74
C THR A 8 23.00 -15.97 2.30
N GLN A 9 22.89 -16.32 3.59
CA GLN A 9 21.60 -16.47 4.25
C GLN A 9 20.84 -15.15 4.34
N HIS A 10 21.52 -14.06 4.72
CA HIS A 10 20.92 -12.73 4.78
C HIS A 10 20.35 -12.27 3.42
N LEU A 11 21.08 -12.49 2.32
CA LEU A 11 20.61 -12.16 0.97
C LEU A 11 19.36 -12.97 0.58
N ARG A 12 19.29 -14.25 0.96
CA ARG A 12 18.10 -15.09 0.72
C ARG A 12 16.89 -14.58 1.50
N ASP A 13 17.08 -14.15 2.73
CA ASP A 13 16.00 -13.61 3.55
C ASP A 13 15.49 -12.27 2.98
N LEU A 14 16.39 -11.37 2.57
CA LEU A 14 16.01 -10.15 1.85
C LEU A 14 15.23 -10.43 0.56
N ALA A 15 15.65 -11.44 -0.22
CA ALA A 15 14.92 -11.83 -1.43
C ALA A 15 13.50 -12.35 -1.11
N ARG A 16 13.32 -13.09 -0.01
CA ARG A 16 11.99 -13.53 0.46
C ARG A 16 11.13 -12.34 0.90
N LEU A 17 11.69 -11.40 1.67
CA LEU A 17 10.98 -10.19 2.11
C LEU A 17 10.55 -9.32 0.91
N ARG A 18 11.40 -9.19 -0.11
CA ARG A 18 11.05 -8.49 -1.35
C ARG A 18 9.87 -9.13 -2.06
N ARG A 19 9.84 -10.46 -2.17
CA ARG A 19 8.68 -11.18 -2.75
C ARG A 19 7.40 -10.94 -1.98
N VAL A 20 7.46 -10.86 -0.65
CA VAL A 20 6.29 -10.53 0.18
C VAL A 20 5.79 -9.12 -0.14
N ARG A 21 6.70 -8.13 -0.21
CA ARG A 21 6.35 -6.76 -0.57
C ARG A 21 5.73 -6.68 -1.97
N ASP A 22 6.37 -7.33 -2.94
CA ASP A 22 5.89 -7.35 -4.33
C ASP A 22 4.49 -8.00 -4.41
N ARG A 23 4.24 -9.07 -3.64
CA ARG A 23 2.91 -9.69 -3.54
C ARG A 23 1.88 -8.73 -2.92
N ILE A 24 2.22 -8.02 -1.85
CA ILE A 24 1.33 -7.00 -1.27
C ILE A 24 1.00 -5.94 -2.33
N ASP A 25 1.98 -5.48 -3.09
CA ASP A 25 1.80 -4.44 -4.11
C ASP A 25 0.87 -4.88 -5.26
N GLN A 26 0.91 -6.16 -5.63
CA GLN A 26 0.04 -6.72 -6.68
C GLN A 26 -1.36 -7.09 -6.17
N GLU A 27 -1.44 -7.62 -4.95
CA GLU A 27 -2.64 -8.26 -4.41
C GLU A 27 -3.32 -7.42 -3.32
N TYR A 28 -2.96 -6.14 -3.12
CA TYR A 28 -3.43 -5.33 -1.99
C TYR A 28 -4.95 -5.35 -1.77
N ALA A 29 -5.75 -5.46 -2.85
CA ALA A 29 -7.22 -5.45 -2.79
C ALA A 29 -7.83 -6.80 -2.35
N GLN A 30 -7.05 -7.89 -2.39
CA GLN A 30 -7.48 -9.20 -1.94
C GLN A 30 -7.53 -9.27 -0.41
N PRO A 31 -8.30 -10.20 0.19
CA PRO A 31 -8.30 -10.46 1.62
C PRO A 31 -6.98 -11.10 2.06
N LEU A 32 -5.90 -10.34 2.01
CA LEU A 32 -4.57 -10.72 2.46
C LEU A 32 -4.48 -10.63 3.98
N ASP A 33 -4.06 -11.73 4.60
CA ASP A 33 -3.61 -11.76 5.98
C ASP A 33 -2.09 -12.01 6.06
N VAL A 34 -1.51 -11.68 7.22
CA VAL A 34 -0.06 -11.83 7.44
C VAL A 34 0.35 -13.30 7.40
N GLU A 35 -0.55 -14.22 7.77
CA GLU A 35 -0.30 -15.67 7.76
C GLU A 35 -0.14 -16.22 6.33
N ALA A 36 -0.98 -15.80 5.39
CA ALA A 36 -0.89 -16.18 3.98
C ALA A 36 0.37 -15.61 3.32
N LEU A 37 0.80 -14.40 3.71
CA LEU A 37 2.07 -13.82 3.26
C LEU A 37 3.26 -14.62 3.83
N ALA A 38 3.22 -14.98 5.10
CA ALA A 38 4.28 -15.74 5.78
C ALA A 38 4.44 -17.15 5.19
N ARG A 39 3.32 -17.84 4.96
CA ARG A 39 3.30 -19.15 4.26
C ARG A 39 3.94 -19.06 2.88
N GLY A 40 3.60 -18.04 2.08
CA GLY A 40 4.21 -17.83 0.77
C GLY A 40 5.73 -17.55 0.79
N ALA A 41 6.26 -17.11 1.93
CA ALA A 41 7.68 -16.84 2.14
C ALA A 41 8.44 -17.96 2.88
N ASN A 42 7.76 -19.05 3.25
CA ASN A 42 8.30 -20.11 4.13
C ASN A 42 8.84 -19.55 5.46
N MET A 43 8.06 -18.65 6.09
CA MET A 43 8.35 -18.06 7.39
C MET A 43 7.16 -18.22 8.33
N SER A 44 7.40 -18.17 9.64
CA SER A 44 6.31 -17.92 10.60
C SER A 44 5.88 -16.46 10.54
N ALA A 45 4.62 -16.15 10.85
CA ALA A 45 4.11 -14.77 10.81
C ALA A 45 4.86 -13.81 11.74
N GLY A 46 5.27 -14.28 12.92
CA GLY A 46 6.09 -13.52 13.85
C GLY A 46 7.48 -13.21 13.29
N HIS A 47 8.14 -14.21 12.68
CA HIS A 47 9.45 -14.01 12.05
C HIS A 47 9.35 -13.06 10.85
N LEU A 48 8.35 -13.26 9.98
CA LEU A 48 8.08 -12.36 8.86
C LEU A 48 7.87 -10.93 9.36
N SER A 49 7.01 -10.72 10.36
CA SER A 49 6.70 -9.39 10.87
C SER A 49 7.93 -8.66 11.40
N ARG A 50 8.80 -9.37 12.13
CA ARG A 50 10.05 -8.82 12.64
C ARG A 50 11.03 -8.49 11.51
N GLN A 51 11.29 -9.43 10.61
CA GLN A 51 12.26 -9.25 9.52
C GLN A 51 11.79 -8.18 8.52
N PHE A 52 10.51 -8.14 8.20
CA PHE A 52 9.94 -7.14 7.31
C PHE A 52 10.06 -5.73 7.91
N ARG A 53 9.81 -5.57 9.22
CA ARG A 53 10.02 -4.29 9.92
C ARG A 53 11.47 -3.86 9.93
N LEU A 54 12.42 -4.79 10.14
CA LEU A 54 13.85 -4.47 10.06
C LEU A 54 14.26 -4.03 8.66
N ALA A 55 13.70 -4.63 7.61
CA ALA A 55 14.04 -4.32 6.23
C ALA A 55 13.34 -3.07 5.66
N TYR A 56 12.10 -2.79 6.06
CA TYR A 56 11.24 -1.77 5.45
C TYR A 56 10.69 -0.71 6.42
N GLY A 57 11.01 -0.80 7.71
CA GLY A 57 10.61 0.18 8.72
C GLY A 57 9.19 -0.01 9.29
N GLU A 58 8.36 -0.88 8.73
CA GLU A 58 6.99 -1.14 9.20
C GLU A 58 6.61 -2.62 9.15
N SER A 59 5.50 -3.02 9.77
CA SER A 59 5.03 -4.41 9.67
C SER A 59 4.38 -4.70 8.31
N PRO A 60 4.26 -5.97 7.88
CA PRO A 60 3.57 -6.34 6.64
C PRO A 60 2.13 -5.81 6.59
N TYR A 61 1.41 -5.88 7.72
CA TYR A 61 0.06 -5.32 7.84
C TYR A 61 0.05 -3.80 7.70
N GLY A 62 1.02 -3.11 8.32
CA GLY A 62 1.19 -1.67 8.18
C GLY A 62 1.37 -1.26 6.72
N TYR A 63 2.32 -1.93 6.05
CA TYR A 63 2.62 -1.68 4.64
C TYR A 63 1.40 -1.96 3.74
N LEU A 64 0.69 -3.08 3.95
CA LEU A 64 -0.56 -3.37 3.24
C LEU A 64 -1.60 -2.26 3.43
N MET A 65 -1.80 -1.77 4.66
CA MET A 65 -2.71 -0.65 4.91
C MET A 65 -2.25 0.61 4.18
N THR A 66 -0.97 0.95 4.22
CA THR A 66 -0.41 2.11 3.51
C THR A 66 -0.72 2.03 2.02
N ARG A 67 -0.45 0.88 1.37
CA ARG A 67 -0.77 0.66 -0.05
C ARG A 67 -2.27 0.77 -0.36
N ARG A 68 -3.14 0.26 0.52
CA ARG A 68 -4.60 0.40 0.36
C ARG A 68 -5.04 1.86 0.45
N ILE A 69 -4.49 2.61 1.40
CA ILE A 69 -4.81 4.04 1.60
C ILE A 69 -4.31 4.87 0.41
N GLU A 70 -3.12 4.60 -0.10
CA GLU A 70 -2.62 5.23 -1.33
C GLU A 70 -3.57 5.03 -2.52
N ARG A 71 -4.07 3.81 -2.69
CA ARG A 71 -5.05 3.53 -3.73
C ARG A 71 -6.39 4.21 -3.47
N ALA A 72 -6.83 4.24 -2.21
CA ALA A 72 -8.07 4.90 -1.80
C ALA A 72 -8.04 6.39 -2.10
N MET A 73 -6.92 7.07 -1.85
CA MET A 73 -6.75 8.49 -2.20
C MET A 73 -7.02 8.74 -3.69
N ALA A 74 -6.49 7.89 -4.58
CA ALA A 74 -6.71 8.02 -6.01
C ALA A 74 -8.20 7.85 -6.39
N LEU A 75 -8.90 6.90 -5.77
CA LEU A 75 -10.33 6.69 -5.99
C LEU A 75 -11.18 7.84 -5.44
N LEU A 76 -10.86 8.35 -4.26
CA LEU A 76 -11.57 9.47 -3.65
C LEU A 76 -11.38 10.77 -4.44
N ARG A 77 -10.19 11.01 -5.00
CA ARG A 77 -9.94 12.16 -5.90
C ARG A 77 -10.73 12.08 -7.19
N ARG A 78 -10.96 10.87 -7.71
CA ARG A 78 -11.76 10.65 -8.92
C ARG A 78 -13.22 11.01 -8.71
N GLY A 79 -13.75 10.80 -7.49
CA GLY A 79 -15.09 11.23 -7.07
C GLY A 79 -16.24 10.30 -7.46
N ASP A 80 -15.99 9.25 -8.24
CA ASP A 80 -17.01 8.32 -8.74
C ASP A 80 -17.58 7.36 -7.68
N LEU A 81 -16.88 7.18 -6.55
CA LEU A 81 -17.23 6.23 -5.50
C LEU A 81 -17.44 6.94 -4.16
N SER A 82 -18.39 6.44 -3.37
CA SER A 82 -18.55 6.80 -1.96
C SER A 82 -17.36 6.30 -1.12
N VAL A 83 -17.21 6.85 0.09
CA VAL A 83 -16.14 6.43 1.01
C VAL A 83 -16.25 4.93 1.35
N THR A 84 -17.48 4.45 1.55
CA THR A 84 -17.75 3.03 1.84
C THR A 84 -17.39 2.13 0.67
N GLU A 85 -17.76 2.49 -0.55
CA GLU A 85 -17.38 1.73 -1.75
C GLU A 85 -15.86 1.73 -1.94
N VAL A 86 -15.19 2.86 -1.71
CA VAL A 86 -13.72 2.92 -1.77
C VAL A 86 -13.08 1.99 -0.76
N CYS A 87 -13.56 1.98 0.49
CA CYS A 87 -13.06 1.11 1.56
C CYS A 87 -13.04 -0.36 1.10
N PHE A 88 -14.16 -0.87 0.58
CA PHE A 88 -14.25 -2.25 0.12
C PHE A 88 -13.49 -2.48 -1.20
N ALA A 89 -13.48 -1.51 -2.11
CA ALA A 89 -12.74 -1.60 -3.38
C ALA A 89 -11.21 -1.71 -3.19
N VAL A 90 -10.67 -1.18 -2.09
CA VAL A 90 -9.25 -1.35 -1.74
C VAL A 90 -8.98 -2.57 -0.85
N GLY A 91 -10.00 -3.38 -0.54
CA GLY A 91 -9.85 -4.62 0.22
C GLY A 91 -9.90 -4.46 1.74
N CYS A 92 -10.29 -3.31 2.27
CA CYS A 92 -10.51 -3.16 3.72
C CYS A 92 -11.81 -3.85 4.14
N ALA A 93 -11.74 -4.64 5.23
CA ALA A 93 -12.88 -5.41 5.73
C ALA A 93 -13.88 -4.56 6.54
N SER A 94 -13.46 -3.40 7.05
CA SER A 94 -14.33 -2.52 7.83
C SER A 94 -14.07 -1.05 7.54
N LEU A 95 -15.15 -0.28 7.50
CA LEU A 95 -15.10 1.17 7.32
C LEU A 95 -14.44 1.88 8.51
N GLY A 96 -14.59 1.35 9.72
CA GLY A 96 -13.97 1.89 10.93
C GLY A 96 -12.45 1.81 10.88
N THR A 97 -11.89 0.62 10.65
CA THR A 97 -10.44 0.42 10.54
C THR A 97 -9.87 1.24 9.38
N PHE A 98 -10.56 1.26 8.24
CA PHE A 98 -10.17 2.09 7.10
C PHE A 98 -10.10 3.57 7.47
N SER A 99 -11.16 4.12 8.09
CA SER A 99 -11.25 5.55 8.41
C SER A 99 -10.19 5.97 9.43
N THR A 100 -9.93 5.15 10.44
CA THR A 100 -8.87 5.39 11.42
C THR A 100 -7.50 5.42 10.74
N ARG A 101 -7.13 4.35 10.00
CA ARG A 101 -5.83 4.27 9.31
C ARG A 101 -5.65 5.37 8.27
N PHE A 102 -6.70 5.73 7.55
CA PHE A 102 -6.70 6.84 6.59
C PHE A 102 -6.36 8.17 7.29
N SER A 103 -7.03 8.44 8.42
CA SER A 103 -6.84 9.69 9.17
C SER A 103 -5.46 9.75 9.84
N GLU A 104 -4.98 8.63 10.37
CA GLU A 104 -3.62 8.52 10.93
C GLU A 104 -2.54 8.83 9.88
N LEU A 105 -2.72 8.35 8.65
CA LEU A 105 -1.73 8.53 7.58
C LEU A 105 -1.81 9.91 6.91
N LEU A 106 -3.01 10.48 6.75
CA LEU A 106 -3.20 11.72 5.98
C LEU A 106 -3.61 12.94 6.81
N GLY A 107 -3.82 12.79 8.11
CA GLY A 107 -4.22 13.86 9.02
C GLY A 107 -5.67 14.35 8.87
N VAL A 108 -6.43 13.82 7.91
CA VAL A 108 -7.83 14.18 7.67
C VAL A 108 -8.70 12.96 7.38
N PRO A 109 -9.99 12.96 7.77
CA PRO A 109 -10.91 11.87 7.45
C PRO A 109 -11.15 11.70 5.94
N PRO A 110 -11.47 10.49 5.46
CA PRO A 110 -11.65 10.21 4.03
C PRO A 110 -12.79 11.01 3.39
N SER A 111 -13.86 11.30 4.15
CA SER A 111 -14.97 12.16 3.69
C SER A 111 -14.54 13.61 3.46
N VAL A 112 -13.68 14.14 4.33
CA VAL A 112 -13.10 15.48 4.20
C VAL A 112 -12.16 15.53 3.00
N TYR A 113 -11.29 14.53 2.87
CA TYR A 113 -10.37 14.40 1.75
C TYR A 113 -11.09 14.37 0.39
N ARG A 114 -12.15 13.56 0.27
CA ARG A 114 -13.00 13.50 -0.93
C ARG A 114 -13.63 14.85 -1.26
N ARG A 115 -14.18 15.55 -0.26
CA ARG A 115 -14.80 16.87 -0.46
C ARG A 115 -13.80 17.92 -0.91
N GLN A 116 -12.59 17.91 -0.34
CA GLN A 116 -11.51 18.82 -0.75
C GLN A 116 -11.07 18.53 -2.19
N ALA A 117 -10.93 17.27 -2.56
CA ALA A 117 -10.58 16.88 -3.93
C ALA A 117 -11.66 17.31 -4.95
N ALA A 118 -12.94 17.14 -4.63
CA ALA A 118 -14.05 17.58 -5.49
C ALA A 118 -14.09 19.11 -5.67
N ARG A 119 -13.71 19.88 -4.63
CA ARG A 119 -13.58 21.34 -4.75
C ARG A 119 -12.43 21.73 -5.67
N ALA A 120 -11.31 21.01 -5.63
CA ALA A 120 -10.15 21.30 -6.47
C ALA A 120 -10.43 21.08 -7.97
N THR A 121 -11.38 20.20 -8.32
CA THR A 121 -11.81 19.95 -9.70
C THR A 121 -13.13 20.64 -10.06
N ALA A 122 -13.69 21.47 -9.17
CA ALA A 122 -14.94 22.16 -9.42
C ALA A 122 -14.82 23.10 -10.64
N GLY A 123 -15.77 23.00 -11.56
CA GLY A 123 -15.77 23.75 -12.82
C GLY A 123 -14.94 23.12 -13.95
N MET A 124 -14.21 22.03 -13.71
CA MET A 124 -13.55 21.27 -14.78
C MET A 124 -14.53 20.31 -15.46
N PRO A 125 -14.52 20.21 -16.80
CA PRO A 125 -15.21 19.13 -17.49
C PRO A 125 -14.72 17.75 -17.00
N PRO A 126 -15.59 16.72 -16.92
CA PRO A 126 -15.23 15.42 -16.36
C PRO A 126 -14.00 14.75 -17.02
N CYS A 127 -13.78 14.97 -18.32
CA CYS A 127 -12.60 14.48 -19.02
C CYS A 127 -11.30 15.16 -18.54
N VAL A 128 -11.34 16.48 -18.31
CA VAL A 128 -10.21 17.27 -17.80
C VAL A 128 -9.91 16.90 -16.36
N ALA A 129 -10.94 16.82 -15.51
CA ALA A 129 -10.80 16.38 -14.12
C ALA A 129 -10.14 14.99 -14.04
N LYS A 130 -10.56 14.03 -14.88
CA LYS A 130 -9.94 12.70 -14.97
C LYS A 130 -8.49 12.74 -15.44
N GLN A 131 -8.13 13.65 -16.34
CA GLN A 131 -6.76 13.79 -16.85
C GLN A 131 -5.82 14.38 -15.78
N VAL A 132 -6.24 15.44 -15.09
CA VAL A 132 -5.38 16.14 -14.10
C VAL A 132 -5.29 15.41 -12.77
N THR A 133 -6.33 14.65 -12.39
CA THR A 133 -6.31 13.83 -11.17
C THR A 133 -5.74 12.42 -11.39
N ARG A 134 -5.41 12.06 -12.64
CA ARG A 134 -4.87 10.75 -12.98
C ARG A 134 -3.58 10.56 -12.17
N PRO A 135 -3.50 9.54 -11.30
CA PRO A 135 -2.28 9.31 -10.54
C PRO A 135 -1.12 9.15 -11.52
N ILE A 136 -0.14 10.05 -11.40
CA ILE A 136 1.11 9.95 -12.14
C ILE A 136 1.71 8.61 -11.70
N ARG A 137 1.91 7.70 -12.66
CA ARG A 137 2.72 6.50 -12.44
C ARG A 137 4.11 7.05 -12.13
N ASN A 138 4.45 7.20 -10.85
CA ASN A 138 5.83 7.43 -10.47
C ASN A 138 6.58 6.24 -11.07
N ARG A 139 7.35 6.50 -12.14
CA ARG A 139 8.30 5.54 -12.67
C ARG A 139 9.11 5.11 -11.46
N GLU A 140 9.00 3.84 -11.10
CA GLU A 140 9.98 3.15 -10.28
C GLU A 140 11.36 3.59 -10.76
N ALA A 141 12.24 3.92 -9.81
CA ALA A 141 13.52 4.58 -10.00
C ALA A 141 14.13 4.31 -11.38
N ARG A 142 14.50 5.38 -12.10
CA ARG A 142 15.40 5.25 -13.26
C ARG A 142 16.58 4.40 -12.77
N THR A 143 16.72 3.19 -13.29
CA THR A 143 17.93 2.41 -13.11
C THR A 143 19.05 3.23 -13.74
N THR A 144 19.82 3.92 -12.91
CA THR A 144 21.11 4.46 -13.32
C THR A 144 21.97 3.24 -13.62
N ASN A 145 22.06 2.86 -14.88
CA ASN A 145 23.07 1.90 -15.33
C ASN A 145 24.42 2.64 -15.45
N PRO A 146 25.55 1.94 -15.23
CA PRO A 146 26.87 2.53 -15.03
C PRO A 146 27.41 3.26 -16.26
#